data_AF-A0A7V9PAU2-F1
#
_entry.id   AF-A0A7V9PAU2-F1
#
_cell.length_a   1.000
_cell.length_b   1.000
_cell.length_c   1.000
_cell.angle_alpha   90.00
_cell.angle_beta   90.00
_cell.angle_gamma   90.00
#
_symmetry.space_group_name_H-M   'P 1'
#
loop_
_entity.id
_entity.type
_entity.pdbx_description
1 polymer ?
#
loop_
_entity_poly.entity_id
_entity_poly.type
_entity_poly.pdbx_seq_one_letter_code
_entity_poly.pdbx_strand_id
1 'polypeptide(L)' 'IYTASANLAGIPGISVPCGISREGLPIGLQLLGKNWSENVLLNLGSVYETAFPVGAKPLVTENEKLKT' A
#
# COMPACT_ATOMS: atom_id res chain seq x y z
N ILE A 1 14.49 -2.27 -7.30
CA ILE A 1 13.52 -3.23 -7.89
C ILE A 1 12.98 -4.06 -6.74
N TYR A 2 11.74 -3.82 -6.30
CA TYR A 2 11.23 -4.41 -5.04
C TYR A 2 10.02 -5.35 -5.24
N THR A 3 9.25 -5.17 -6.32
CA THR A 3 8.03 -5.94 -6.60
C THR A 3 8.27 -7.20 -7.45
N ALA A 4 9.32 -7.18 -8.28
CA ALA A 4 9.57 -8.21 -9.28
C ALA A 4 9.82 -9.61 -8.69
N SER A 5 10.37 -9.68 -7.47
CA SER A 5 10.64 -10.95 -6.78
C SER A 5 9.36 -11.74 -6.49
N ALA A 6 8.27 -11.05 -6.13
CA ALA A 6 7.00 -11.70 -5.83
C ALA A 6 6.39 -12.35 -7.08
N ASN A 7 6.46 -11.65 -8.22
CA ASN A 7 5.98 -12.16 -9.51
C ASN A 7 6.75 -13.41 -9.94
N LEU A 8 8.08 -13.38 -9.82
CA LEU A 8 8.92 -14.51 -10.22
C LEU A 8 8.74 -15.71 -9.28
N ALA A 9 8.59 -15.46 -7.98
CA ALA A 9 8.41 -16.52 -6.99
C ALA A 9 6.97 -17.07 -6.93
N GLY A 10 5.99 -16.38 -7.54
CA GLY A 10 4.57 -16.77 -7.49
C GLY A 10 3.96 -16.69 -6.08
N ILE A 11 4.53 -15.85 -5.21
CA ILE A 11 4.09 -15.69 -3.82
C ILE A 11 3.12 -14.50 -3.69
N PRO A 12 2.17 -14.54 -2.73
CA PRO A 12 1.27 -13.41 -2.51
C PRO A 12 2.02 -12.21 -1.94
N GLY A 13 1.61 -11.01 -2.38
CA GLY A 13 2.14 -9.74 -1.90
C GLY A 13 1.06 -8.66 -1.86
N ILE A 14 1.09 -7.78 -0.86
CA ILE A 14 0.22 -6.60 -0.77
C ILE A 14 1.06 -5.34 -0.53
N SER A 15 0.50 -4.19 -0.91
CA SER A 15 1.05 -2.88 -0.59
C SER A 15 0.05 -2.12 0.28
N VAL A 16 0.46 -1.74 1.48
CA VAL A 16 -0.36 -0.94 2.41
C VAL A 16 0.23 0.47 2.57
N PRO A 17 -0.58 1.52 2.74
CA PRO A 17 -0.08 2.87 2.95
C PRO A 17 0.63 2.96 4.30
N CYS A 18 1.85 3.51 4.33
CA CYS A 18 2.64 3.61 5.57
C CYS A 18 3.05 5.04 5.94
N GLY A 19 2.80 6.02 5.07
CA GLY A 19 3.07 7.41 5.38
C GLY A 19 3.06 8.30 4.15
N ILE A 20 3.42 9.55 4.37
CA ILE A 20 3.53 10.59 3.35
C ILE A 20 4.93 11.19 3.42
N SER A 21 5.56 11.38 2.26
CA SER A 21 6.86 12.04 2.16
C SER A 21 6.74 13.54 2.49
N ARG A 22 7.88 14.22 2.67
CA ARG A 22 7.88 15.67 2.93
C ARG A 22 7.29 16.47 1.77
N GLU A 23 7.35 15.91 0.57
CA GLU A 23 6.83 16.46 -0.68
C GLU A 23 5.33 16.13 -0.88
N GLY A 24 4.68 15.48 0.09
CA GLY A 24 3.25 15.15 0.00
C GLY A 24 2.93 13.89 -0.81
N LEU A 25 3.93 13.06 -1.14
CA LEU A 25 3.72 11.85 -1.93
C LEU A 25 3.46 10.62 -1.04
N PRO A 26 2.57 9.70 -1.44
CA PRO A 26 2.28 8.49 -0.67
C PRO A 26 3.46 7.52 -0.65
N ILE A 27 3.73 6.97 0.53
CA ILE A 27 4.72 5.90 0.74
C ILE A 27 3.95 4.60 1.04
N GLY A 28 4.30 3.55 0.31
CA GLY A 28 3.76 2.20 0.51
C GLY A 28 4.73 1.26 1.20
N LEU A 29 4.20 0.39 2.05
CA LEU A 29 4.90 -0.73 2.66
C LEU A 29 4.48 -2.02 1.94
N GLN A 30 5.45 -2.74 1.38
CA GLN A 30 5.22 -4.01 0.72
C GLN A 30 5.38 -5.18 1.70
N LEU A 31 4.35 -6.00 1.81
CA LEU A 31 4.33 -7.22 2.60
C LEU A 31 4.27 -8.42 1.65
N LEU A 32 5.16 -9.40 1.84
CA LEU A 32 5.19 -10.63 1.05
C LEU A 32 4.91 -11.83 1.96
N GLY A 33 3.97 -12.69 1.53
CA GLY A 33 3.57 -13.88 2.26
C GLY A 33 4.21 -15.15 1.70
N LYS A 34 3.93 -16.28 2.36
CA LYS A 34 4.20 -17.61 1.82
C LYS A 34 3.09 -17.96 0.81
N ASN A 35 3.34 -18.95 -0.06
CA ASN A 35 2.29 -19.49 -0.94
C ASN A 35 1.00 -19.77 -0.16
N TRP A 36 -0.13 -19.31 -0.72
CA TRP A 36 -1.48 -19.53 -0.19
C TRP A 36 -1.74 -18.93 1.20
N SER A 37 -0.98 -17.90 1.59
CA SER A 37 -1.14 -17.23 2.90
C SER A 37 -1.82 -15.85 2.81
N GLU A 38 -2.73 -15.66 1.85
CA GLU A 38 -3.43 -14.39 1.61
C GLU A 38 -4.25 -13.95 2.84
N ASN A 39 -4.86 -14.89 3.55
CA ASN A 39 -5.62 -14.60 4.78
C ASN A 39 -4.75 -13.97 5.86
N VAL A 40 -3.53 -14.50 6.06
CA VAL A 40 -2.56 -13.96 7.03
C VAL A 40 -2.10 -12.58 6.57
N LEU A 41 -1.82 -12.44 5.27
CA LEU A 41 -1.31 -11.21 4.68
C LEU A 41 -2.33 -10.06 4.78
N LEU A 42 -3.61 -10.34 4.49
CA LEU A 42 -4.70 -9.39 4.62
C LEU A 42 -4.97 -9.02 6.09
N ASN A 43 -4.95 -9.99 7.01
CA ASN A 43 -5.08 -9.70 8.44
C ASN A 43 -3.93 -8.82 8.94
N LEU A 44 -2.70 -9.11 8.52
CA LEU A 44 -1.54 -8.29 8.89
C LEU A 44 -1.67 -6.87 8.33
N GLY A 45 -2.09 -6.72 7.08
CA GLY A 45 -2.36 -5.41 6.47
C GLY A 45 -3.43 -4.63 7.23
N SER A 46 -4.55 -5.28 7.58
CA SER A 46 -5.63 -4.64 8.35
C SER A 46 -5.19 -4.19 9.75
N VAL A 47 -4.42 -5.03 10.46
CA VAL A 47 -3.85 -4.66 11.76
C VAL A 47 -2.89 -3.48 11.61
N TYR A 48 -2.06 -3.49 10.56
CA TYR A 48 -1.12 -2.41 10.28
C TYR A 48 -1.85 -1.09 10.01
N GLU A 49 -2.84 -1.07 9.10
CA GLU A 49 -3.61 0.14 8.77
C GLU A 49 -4.36 0.70 9.99
N THR A 50 -4.87 -0.18 10.86
CA THR A 50 -5.54 0.22 12.10
C THR A 50 -4.57 0.84 13.11
N ALA A 51 -3.37 0.28 13.23
CA ALA A 51 -2.34 0.80 14.14
C ALA A 51 -1.66 2.08 13.61
N PHE A 52 -1.57 2.24 12.29
CA PHE A 52 -0.87 3.32 11.60
C PHE A 52 -1.75 3.99 10.53
N PRO A 53 -2.81 4.71 10.92
CA PRO A 53 -3.70 5.36 9.97
C PRO A 53 -2.99 6.50 9.22
N VAL A 54 -3.00 6.45 7.88
CA VAL A 54 -2.46 7.51 7.03
C VAL A 54 -3.56 8.56 6.77
N GLY A 55 -3.53 9.66 7.52
CA GLY A 55 -4.56 10.71 7.50
C GLY A 55 -4.50 11.71 6.35
N ALA A 56 -3.85 11.39 5.24
CA ALA A 56 -3.62 12.34 4.15
C ALA A 56 -4.66 12.22 3.03
N LYS A 57 -5.19 13.38 2.62
CA LYS A 57 -6.08 13.48 1.45
C LYS A 57 -5.23 13.64 0.19
N PRO A 58 -5.64 13.03 -0.95
CA PRO A 58 -4.98 13.27 -2.22
C PRO A 58 -4.96 14.76 -2.59
N LEU A 59 -3.86 15.23 -3.16
CA LEU A 59 -3.71 16.61 -3.59
C LEU A 59 -4.72 16.97 -4.70
N VAL A 60 -5.04 16.02 -5.58
CA VAL A 60 -6.08 16.18 -6.59
C VAL A 60 -7.40 15.66 -6.04
N THR A 61 -8.31 16.56 -5.73
CA THR A 61 -9.71 16.25 -5.37
C THR A 61 -10.62 16.45 -6.57
N GLU A 62 -11.81 15.82 -6.59
CA GLU A 62 -12.71 15.76 -7.77
C GLU A 62 -13.05 17.15 -8.38
N ASN A 63 -12.95 18.22 -7.61
CA ASN A 63 -13.20 19.60 -8.07
C ASN A 63 -12.11 20.17 -9.00
N GLU A 64 -10.92 19.57 -9.08
CA GLU A 64 -9.82 20.01 -9.96
C GLU A 64 -9.68 19.15 -11.22
N LYS A 65 -10.32 17.97 -11.28
CA LYS A 65 -10.28 17.09 -12.46
C LYS A 65 -11.04 17.63 -13.68
N LEU A 66 -11.89 18.65 -13.49
CA LEU A 66 -12.76 19.24 -14.53
C LEU A 66 -12.20 20.53 -15.18
N LYS A 67 -10.97 20.94 -14.84
CA LYS A 67 -10.33 22.16 -15.38
C LYS A 67 -9.24 21.91 -16.43
N THR A 68 -9.13 20.69 -16.94
CA THR A 68 -8.23 20.35 -18.07
C THR A 68 -9.06 19.82 -19.22
#